data_AF-A0A429FR13-F1
#
_entry.id   AF-A0A429FR13-F1
#
_cell.length_a   1.000
_cell.length_b   1.000
_cell.length_c   1.000
_cell.angle_alpha   90.00
_cell.angle_beta   90.00
_cell.angle_gamma   90.00
#
_symmetry.space_group_name_H-M   'P 1'
#
loop_
_entity.id
_entity.type
_entity.pdbx_description
1 polymer ?
#
loop_
_entity_poly.entity_id
_entity_poly.type
_entity_poly.pdbx_seq_one_letter_code
_entity_poly.pdbx_strand_id
1 'polypeptide(L)' 'MTAPNSTPAAGGVATPPARPVRFEDPVRNAAYWARIERNVAAAPPLTEEQIATLRGIFAPVARTATREAT' A
#
# COMPACT_ATOMS: atom_id res chain seq x y z
N MET A 1 20.16 11.58 -20.97
CA MET A 1 20.72 10.83 -19.82
C MET A 1 19.54 10.31 -19.00
N THR A 2 19.25 9.02 -19.07
CA THR A 2 18.11 8.38 -18.41
C THR A 2 18.51 8.03 -16.98
N ALA A 3 17.74 8.46 -15.98
CA ALA A 3 18.06 8.19 -14.57
C ALA A 3 18.07 6.68 -14.28
N PRO A 4 19.17 6.11 -13.74
CA PRO A 4 19.35 4.66 -13.57
C PRO A 4 18.55 4.04 -12.42
N ASN A 5 17.60 4.78 -11.82
CA ASN A 5 16.98 4.40 -10.55
C ASN A 5 15.46 4.19 -10.64
N SER A 6 14.89 4.04 -11.85
CA SER A 6 13.47 3.68 -11.98
C SER A 6 13.29 2.21 -11.60
N THR A 7 13.01 1.96 -10.32
CA THR A 7 12.47 0.67 -9.87
C THR A 7 11.06 0.55 -10.44
N PRO A 8 10.76 -0.47 -11.26
CA PRO A 8 9.40 -0.69 -11.75
C PRO A 8 8.44 -0.85 -10.57
N ALA A 9 7.17 -0.46 -10.73
CA ALA A 9 6.14 -0.77 -9.75
C ALA A 9 6.18 -2.28 -9.47
N ALA A 10 6.29 -2.68 -8.19
CA ALA A 10 6.39 -4.07 -7.77
C ALA A 10 5.11 -4.90 -8.02
N GLY A 11 4.17 -4.40 -8.82
CA GLY A 11 2.86 -4.97 -9.07
C GLY A 11 2.75 -5.54 -10.48
N GLY A 12 3.36 -6.70 -10.72
CA GLY A 12 2.90 -7.57 -11.80
C GLY A 12 1.50 -8.08 -11.44
N VAL A 13 0.46 -7.50 -12.05
CA VAL A 13 -0.91 -8.03 -12.29
C VAL A 13 -1.61 -8.86 -11.19
N ALA A 14 -1.24 -8.75 -9.92
CA ALA A 14 -2.11 -9.20 -8.84
C ALA A 14 -3.16 -8.12 -8.64
N THR A 15 -4.42 -8.40 -9.01
CA THR A 15 -5.54 -7.56 -8.58
C THR A 15 -5.42 -7.39 -7.06
N PRO A 16 -5.30 -6.16 -6.55
CA PRO A 16 -5.19 -5.97 -5.11
C PRO A 16 -6.38 -6.65 -4.44
N PRO A 17 -6.17 -7.32 -3.29
CA PRO A 17 -7.27 -7.97 -2.59
C PRO A 17 -8.41 -6.98 -2.36
N ALA A 18 -9.65 -7.48 -2.43
CA ALA A 18 -10.82 -6.66 -2.17
C ALA A 18 -10.65 -5.92 -0.84
N ARG A 19 -10.99 -4.63 -0.83
CA ARG A 19 -10.82 -3.82 0.38
C ARG A 19 -11.65 -4.41 1.52
N PRO A 20 -11.10 -4.48 2.74
CA PRO A 20 -11.86 -4.99 3.87
C PRO A 20 -13.06 -4.08 4.17
N VAL A 21 -14.15 -4.69 4.60
CA VAL A 21 -15.33 -3.98 5.10
C VAL A 21 -15.00 -3.48 6.52
N ARG A 22 -15.01 -2.17 6.71
CA ARG A 22 -14.75 -1.51 7.99
C ARG A 22 -16.04 -1.15 8.74
N PHE A 23 -17.12 -0.96 8.00
CA PHE A 23 -18.44 -0.61 8.52
C PHE A 23 -19.51 -1.43 7.80
N GLU A 24 -20.52 -1.89 8.52
CA GLU A 24 -21.67 -2.63 7.94
C GLU A 24 -22.48 -1.76 6.99
N ASP A 25 -22.66 -0.48 7.33
CA ASP A 25 -23.30 0.50 6.43
C ASP A 25 -22.43 0.70 5.16
N PRO A 26 -22.94 0.32 3.97
CA PRO A 26 -22.19 0.40 2.74
C PRO A 26 -21.82 1.84 2.36
N VAL A 27 -22.66 2.83 2.68
CA VAL A 27 -22.41 4.24 2.35
C VAL A 27 -21.27 4.76 3.21
N ARG A 28 -21.29 4.49 4.51
CA ARG A 28 -20.21 4.85 5.43
C ARG A 28 -18.89 4.15 5.07
N ASN A 29 -18.94 2.88 4.68
CA ASN A 29 -17.76 2.14 4.25
C ASN A 29 -17.15 2.72 2.97
N ALA A 30 -17.98 3.07 1.99
CA ALA A 30 -17.53 3.73 0.77
C ALA A 30 -16.91 5.11 1.05
N ALA A 31 -17.57 5.93 1.89
CA ALA A 31 -17.07 7.26 2.26
C ALA A 31 -15.72 7.20 2.99
N TYR A 32 -15.54 6.21 3.87
CA TYR A 32 -14.25 5.97 4.54
C TYR A 32 -13.12 5.72 3.53
N TRP A 33 -13.36 4.80 2.59
CA TRP A 33 -12.35 4.42 1.60
C TRP A 33 -12.06 5.55 0.60
N ALA A 34 -13.07 6.31 0.17
CA ALA A 34 -12.87 7.49 -0.68
C ALA A 34 -12.02 8.57 0.01
N ARG A 35 -12.17 8.74 1.33
CA ARG A 35 -11.30 9.65 2.11
C ARG A 35 -9.85 9.19 2.13
N ILE A 36 -9.62 7.88 2.29
CA ILE A 36 -8.27 7.31 2.28
C ILE A 36 -7.62 7.53 0.92
N GLU A 37 -8.32 7.26 -0.18
CA GLU A 37 -7.81 7.52 -1.54
C GLU A 37 -7.40 8.97 -1.75
N ARG A 38 -8.26 9.91 -1.33
CA ARG A 38 -7.97 11.34 -1.45
C ARG A 38 -6.71 11.73 -0.68
N ASN A 39 -6.57 11.22 0.54
CA ASN A 39 -5.40 11.51 1.38
C ASN A 39 -4.12 10.94 0.77
N VAL A 40 -4.18 9.73 0.21
CA VAL A 40 -3.04 9.10 -0.46
C VAL A 40 -2.66 9.86 -1.73
N ALA A 41 -3.65 10.29 -2.52
CA ALA A 41 -3.42 11.06 -3.75
C ALA A 41 -2.82 12.44 -3.49
N ALA A 42 -3.13 13.06 -2.34
CA ALA A 42 -2.61 14.37 -1.95
C ALA A 42 -1.27 14.30 -1.20
N ALA A 43 -0.82 13.11 -0.78
CA ALA A 43 0.42 12.97 -0.04
C ALA A 43 1.65 13.20 -0.93
N PRO A 44 2.70 13.90 -0.45
CA PRO A 44 3.95 13.97 -1.18
C PRO A 44 4.59 12.58 -1.30
N PRO A 45 5.37 12.31 -2.36
CA PRO A 45 6.09 11.05 -2.47
C PRO A 45 7.08 10.91 -1.31
N LEU A 46 7.24 9.68 -0.82
CA LEU A 46 8.22 9.37 0.21
C LEU A 46 9.64 9.48 -0.33
N THR A 47 10.56 9.93 0.50
CA THR A 47 11.99 9.87 0.19
C THR A 47 12.51 8.44 0.26
N GLU A 48 13.64 8.16 -0.38
CA GLU A 48 14.27 6.83 -0.33
C GLU A 48 14.58 6.37 1.11
N GLU A 49 15.02 7.30 1.96
CA GLU A 49 15.29 7.04 3.38
C GLU A 49 14.02 6.68 4.16
N GLN A 50 12.91 7.38 3.90
CA GLN A 50 11.62 7.06 4.51
C GLN A 50 11.12 5.69 4.05
N ILE A 51 11.27 5.37 2.77
CA ILE A 51 10.92 4.06 2.21
C ILE A 51 11.77 2.96 2.87
N ALA A 52 13.08 3.16 2.99
CA ALA A 52 13.99 2.21 3.63
C ALA A 52 13.63 1.98 5.11
N THR A 53 13.32 3.06 5.83
CA THR A 53 12.88 3.02 7.23
C THR A 53 11.59 2.22 7.39
N LEU A 54 10.56 2.52 6.59
CA LEU A 54 9.29 1.81 6.62
C LEU A 54 9.47 0.32 6.27
N ARG A 55 10.27 0.00 5.26
CA ARG A 55 10.59 -1.40 4.91
C ARG A 55 11.26 -2.12 6.07
N GLY A 56 12.20 -1.49 6.77
CA GLY A 56 12.85 -2.07 7.95
C GLY A 56 11.85 -2.40 9.07
N ILE A 57 10.93 -1.47 9.34
CA ILE A 57 9.89 -1.63 10.38
C ILE A 57 8.94 -2.80 10.05
N PHE A 58 8.48 -2.88 8.80
CA PHE A 58 7.44 -3.85 8.40
C PHE A 58 7.97 -5.19 7.88
N ALA A 59 9.29 -5.33 7.65
CA ALA A 59 9.89 -6.56 7.15
C ALA A 59 9.55 -7.82 7.97
N PRO A 60 9.47 -7.81 9.32
CA PRO A 60 9.10 -9.00 10.09
C PRO A 60 7.66 -9.46 9.82
N VAL A 61 6.71 -8.52 9.76
CA VAL A 61 5.28 -8.78 9.56
C VAL A 61 4.99 -9.28 8.14
N ALA A 62 5.72 -8.75 7.15
CA ALA A 62 5.57 -9.20 5.76
C ALA A 62 5.93 -10.68 5.57
N ARG A 63 6.88 -11.21 6.35
CA ARG A 63 7.31 -12.62 6.28
C ARG A 63 6.31 -13.59 6.91
N THR A 64 5.54 -13.16 7.92
CA THR A 64 4.52 -14.02 8.55
C THR A 64 3.25 -14.06 7.70
N ALA A 65 2.85 -12.94 7.10
CA ALA A 65 1.67 -12.88 6.22
C ALA A 65 1.81 -13.76 4.96
N THR A 66 3.02 -13.99 4.46
CA THR A 66 3.28 -14.88 3.31
C THR A 66 3.22 -16.37 3.67
N ARG A 67 3.43 -16.74 4.95
CA ARG A 67 3.40 -18.14 5.40
C ARG A 67 2.00 -18.66 5.70
N GLU A 68 1.05 -17.77 6.01
CA GLU A 68 -0.35 -18.15 6.27
C GLU A 68 -1.23 -18.11 5.02
N ALA A 69 -0.70 -17.65 3.88
CA ALA A 69 -1.40 -17.58 2.60
C ALA A 69 -1.16 -18.81 1.68
N THR A 70 -0.54 -19.88 2.20
CA THR A 70 -0.36 -21.19 1.57
C THR A 70 -1.15 -22.25 2.30
#